data_AF-A0A2D7U8M6-F1
#
_entry.id   AF-A0A2D7U8M6-F1
#
_cell.length_a   1.000
_cell.length_b   1.000
_cell.length_c   1.000
_cell.angle_alpha   90.00
_cell.angle_beta   90.00
_cell.angle_gamma   90.00
#
_symmetry.space_group_name_H-M   'P 1'
#
loop_
_entity.id
_entity.type
_entity.pdbx_description
1 polymer ?
#
loop_
_entity_poly.entity_id
_entity_poly.type
_entity_poly.pdbx_seq_one_letter_code
_entity_poly.pdbx_strand_id
1 'polypeptide(L)'
;MTRKISILKNAFLLILLAACSGGSSGTNEGIYPVPTPAPTPAPTPAPTPEPTPQPTPEPTPAPNTLYEDDFEDYAIDSENISPWKAFVNRFQPDCTTYIDGYQVSPAPNGENISSISSGEAGQNGGTQYLNVFSNYNDDQNSYCLETSVYREFIINDSFEGEFSFSFDAKRPEAENYAVVAPSSARAFIKKLDPNAGFNTIEYISKDVTEISKESWSRHELTTEVDSTAEQGYYFQFGYNNIATSYNPSGVLYDNVAIEGGLTPEPTPAPTVDFCPNNTPNEYDDYTLTWQDQFDEGSLDTSVWSYMYGDGSQYGIPGWGNSEWQLYTGDAENVYVINGCLYIVPKYSQSEDQYYSARLRSKDGKTFQFGRIDVGFSAPSMDGIWPAIWMMPEDDTYGGWPRSGEIDLFEGKDKLIDQINTTAHYGHDYHRYYTRWTSLSPQDYTSDPTNHNVISLLWDNEGFEWLYNGLSLFTVEYASLPNLSPNPFLERFHMLLNAAVGGHYPAYAPNPDEYCKLNDTAACYDSQKLIIDYVAYYQKNSN
;
A
#
# COMPACT_ATOMS: atom_id res chain seq x y z
N MET A 1 7.44 2.13 64.33
CA MET A 1 8.01 1.96 65.69
C MET A 1 8.33 0.49 65.93
N THR A 2 9.48 0.16 66.54
CA THR A 2 9.78 -0.99 67.44
C THR A 2 8.92 -2.29 67.38
N ARG A 3 9.46 -3.53 67.43
CA ARG A 3 10.85 -4.04 67.59
C ARG A 3 10.91 -5.60 67.53
N LYS A 4 12.05 -6.14 67.06
CA LYS A 4 12.82 -7.37 67.45
C LYS A 4 13.06 -8.36 66.28
N ILE A 5 14.28 -8.77 65.88
CA ILE A 5 15.45 -9.36 66.60
C ILE A 5 15.15 -10.85 66.93
N SER A 6 15.94 -11.88 66.57
CA SER A 6 17.42 -11.99 66.36
C SER A 6 17.92 -13.18 65.52
N ILE A 7 19.12 -13.06 64.90
CA ILE A 7 20.33 -13.93 64.98
C ILE A 7 20.19 -15.47 64.72
N LEU A 8 21.14 -16.22 64.13
CA LEU A 8 22.27 -16.06 63.18
C LEU A 8 23.08 -17.39 63.20
N LYS A 9 23.61 -17.80 62.03
CA LYS A 9 24.92 -18.50 61.80
C LYS A 9 25.15 -20.01 62.00
N ASN A 10 25.86 -20.54 60.98
CA ASN A 10 26.92 -21.57 60.95
C ASN A 10 26.52 -23.06 61.08
N ALA A 11 27.27 -24.03 60.54
CA ALA A 11 28.18 -24.08 59.37
C ALA A 11 28.67 -25.55 59.17
N PHE A 12 29.05 -25.90 57.93
CA PHE A 12 30.11 -26.86 57.58
C PHE A 12 30.02 -28.38 57.95
N LEU A 13 29.90 -29.19 56.87
CA LEU A 13 30.95 -30.11 56.37
C LEU A 13 31.06 -31.59 56.85
N LEU A 14 31.20 -32.44 55.81
CA LEU A 14 32.02 -33.66 55.66
C LEU A 14 31.36 -35.06 55.67
N ILE A 15 31.87 -35.85 54.73
CA ILE A 15 31.59 -37.23 54.33
C ILE A 15 32.51 -38.20 55.12
N LEU A 16 32.06 -39.43 55.46
CA LEU A 16 32.73 -40.71 55.11
C LEU A 16 32.11 -41.99 55.74
N LEU A 17 31.88 -42.99 54.87
CA LEU A 17 32.01 -44.46 54.97
C LEU A 17 31.87 -45.28 56.30
N ALA A 18 30.99 -46.30 56.18
CA ALA A 18 31.26 -47.76 56.31
C ALA A 18 31.12 -48.56 57.64
N ALA A 19 30.86 -49.87 57.43
CA ALA A 19 31.12 -51.07 58.25
C ALA A 19 30.04 -51.65 59.21
N CYS A 20 29.31 -52.64 58.67
CA CYS A 20 29.03 -54.01 59.18
C CYS A 20 28.87 -54.38 60.69
N SER A 21 27.78 -55.15 60.93
CA SER A 21 27.69 -56.43 61.69
C SER A 21 27.44 -56.48 63.21
N GLY A 22 26.59 -57.44 63.63
CA GLY A 22 26.73 -58.20 64.90
C GLY A 22 25.50 -58.33 65.85
N GLY A 23 25.07 -59.57 66.14
CA GLY A 23 24.12 -59.95 67.23
C GLY A 23 22.67 -60.24 66.77
N SER A 24 22.05 -61.43 66.91
CA SER A 24 22.20 -62.60 67.82
C SER A 24 21.81 -62.29 69.28
N SER A 25 20.97 -63.04 70.01
CA SER A 25 20.34 -64.37 69.78
C SER A 25 19.19 -64.69 70.76
N GLY A 26 18.22 -65.53 70.33
CA GLY A 26 17.52 -66.53 71.19
C GLY A 26 16.34 -66.07 72.07
N THR A 27 15.41 -66.95 72.51
CA THR A 27 15.04 -68.34 72.16
C THR A 27 13.68 -68.67 72.81
N ASN A 28 12.80 -69.44 72.14
CA ASN A 28 12.02 -70.51 72.81
C ASN A 28 11.32 -71.42 71.79
N GLU A 29 11.40 -72.73 71.99
CA GLU A 29 10.78 -73.76 71.14
C GLU A 29 9.50 -74.34 71.77
N GLY A 30 8.62 -74.89 70.92
CA GLY A 30 7.51 -75.77 71.29
C GLY A 30 7.09 -76.59 70.07
N ILE A 31 7.05 -77.92 70.20
CA ILE A 31 7.12 -78.86 69.05
C ILE A 31 5.79 -79.62 68.82
N TYR A 32 5.59 -80.05 67.56
CA TYR A 32 4.91 -81.27 67.03
C TYR A 32 3.54 -81.07 66.33
N PRO A 33 3.15 -81.92 65.34
CA PRO A 33 3.92 -82.79 64.42
C PRO A 33 3.54 -82.65 62.91
N VAL A 34 4.16 -83.47 62.04
CA VAL A 34 4.08 -83.49 60.55
C VAL A 34 3.12 -84.60 60.03
N PRO A 35 2.28 -84.33 59.00
CA PRO A 35 2.46 -84.93 57.65
C PRO A 35 2.01 -83.93 56.52
N THR A 36 2.05 -84.13 55.18
CA THR A 36 2.35 -85.23 54.22
C THR A 36 2.93 -84.59 52.93
N PRO A 37 3.85 -85.19 52.13
CA PRO A 37 4.29 -84.59 50.86
C PRO A 37 3.23 -84.65 49.75
N ALA A 38 3.11 -83.55 48.98
CA ALA A 38 2.24 -83.40 47.81
C ALA A 38 3.08 -83.20 46.51
N PRO A 39 2.53 -83.47 45.31
CA PRO A 39 3.35 -83.79 44.12
C PRO A 39 4.00 -82.59 43.43
N THR A 40 5.04 -82.89 42.64
CA THR A 40 5.83 -81.94 41.84
C THR A 40 4.97 -81.11 40.87
N PRO A 41 5.10 -79.77 40.84
CA PRO A 41 4.38 -78.92 39.89
C PRO A 41 4.82 -79.09 38.43
N ALA A 42 3.88 -78.87 37.50
CA ALA A 42 4.16 -78.72 36.08
C ALA A 42 4.82 -77.34 35.78
N PRO A 43 5.61 -77.20 34.71
CA PRO A 43 6.35 -75.96 34.43
C PRO A 43 5.44 -74.78 34.07
N THR A 44 5.73 -73.62 34.66
CA THR A 44 5.05 -72.35 34.42
C THR A 44 5.30 -71.84 32.98
N PRO A 45 4.29 -71.32 32.26
CA PRO A 45 4.50 -70.62 30.98
C PRO A 45 5.40 -69.39 31.15
N ALA A 46 6.25 -69.13 30.14
CA ALA A 46 7.02 -67.89 30.09
C ALA A 46 6.09 -66.67 29.87
N PRO A 47 6.39 -65.50 30.45
CA PRO A 47 5.55 -64.31 30.30
C PRO A 47 5.55 -63.80 28.85
N THR A 48 4.38 -63.37 28.39
CA THR A 48 4.19 -62.66 27.13
C THR A 48 4.97 -61.33 27.15
N PRO A 49 5.63 -60.90 26.06
CA PRO A 49 6.27 -59.59 26.01
C PRO A 49 5.25 -58.45 26.19
N GLU A 50 5.63 -57.41 26.92
CA GLU A 50 4.87 -56.16 26.96
C GLU A 50 4.82 -55.49 25.57
N PRO A 51 3.70 -54.86 25.19
CA PRO A 51 3.63 -54.10 23.95
C PRO A 51 4.54 -52.88 24.03
N THR A 52 5.39 -52.68 23.02
CA THR A 52 6.20 -51.47 22.86
C THR A 52 5.29 -50.24 22.88
N PRO A 53 5.58 -49.20 23.69
CA PRO A 53 4.80 -47.98 23.68
C PRO A 53 4.82 -47.36 22.27
N GLN A 54 3.64 -47.00 21.77
CA GLN A 54 3.49 -46.23 20.54
C GLN A 54 4.27 -44.91 20.71
N PRO A 55 5.02 -44.45 19.69
CA PRO A 55 5.70 -43.16 19.80
C PRO A 55 4.67 -42.07 20.08
N THR A 56 4.95 -41.26 21.10
CA THR A 56 4.23 -40.01 21.34
C THR A 56 4.29 -39.20 20.03
N PRO A 57 3.16 -38.66 19.53
CA PRO A 57 3.23 -37.75 18.40
C PRO A 57 4.20 -36.62 18.75
N GLU A 58 5.07 -36.31 17.79
CA GLU A 58 5.95 -35.14 17.87
C GLU A 58 5.07 -33.91 18.15
N PRO A 59 5.44 -33.03 19.10
CA PRO A 59 4.61 -31.87 19.39
C PRO A 59 4.43 -31.08 18.09
N THR A 60 3.17 -30.83 17.72
CA THR A 60 2.85 -29.91 16.62
C THR A 60 3.69 -28.65 16.83
N PRO A 61 4.46 -28.19 15.81
CA PRO A 61 5.12 -26.90 15.91
C PRO A 61 4.11 -25.86 16.40
N ALA A 62 4.53 -24.96 17.28
CA ALA A 62 3.69 -23.81 17.59
C ALA A 62 3.32 -23.13 16.26
N PRO A 63 2.07 -22.67 16.08
CA PRO A 63 1.70 -21.92 14.88
C PRO A 63 2.75 -20.82 14.67
N ASN A 64 3.21 -20.70 13.42
CA ASN A 64 4.13 -19.63 13.06
C ASN A 64 3.29 -18.35 13.03
N THR A 65 3.32 -17.59 14.12
CA THR A 65 2.62 -16.32 14.23
C THR A 65 3.39 -15.27 13.40
N LEU A 66 2.70 -14.69 12.43
CA LEU A 66 3.28 -13.85 11.37
C LEU A 66 3.02 -12.36 11.58
N TYR A 67 1.86 -12.06 12.15
CA TYR A 67 1.41 -10.71 12.47
C TYR A 67 0.61 -10.77 13.77
N GLU A 68 0.86 -9.85 14.68
CA GLU A 68 0.02 -9.62 15.87
C GLU A 68 -0.24 -8.12 16.02
N ASP A 69 -1.41 -7.78 16.56
CA ASP A 69 -1.76 -6.41 16.95
C ASP A 69 -2.74 -6.43 18.13
N ASP A 70 -2.29 -5.95 19.29
CA ASP A 70 -3.10 -5.72 20.50
C ASP A 70 -3.52 -4.25 20.65
N PHE A 71 -3.18 -3.42 19.66
CA PHE A 71 -3.44 -1.98 19.61
C PHE A 71 -2.84 -1.13 20.74
N GLU A 72 -1.96 -1.68 21.60
CA GLU A 72 -1.43 -0.94 22.76
C GLU A 72 -0.35 0.10 22.40
N ASP A 73 0.38 -0.14 21.31
CA ASP A 73 1.47 0.74 20.87
C ASP A 73 0.98 1.99 20.09
N TYR A 74 -0.32 2.12 19.82
CA TYR A 74 -0.87 3.28 19.12
C TYR A 74 -1.13 4.45 20.09
N ALA A 75 -0.79 5.67 19.66
CA ALA A 75 -1.16 6.87 20.40
C ALA A 75 -2.63 7.21 20.16
N ILE A 76 -3.43 7.35 21.24
CA ILE A 76 -4.85 7.74 21.17
C ILE A 76 -5.07 9.05 20.40
N ASP A 77 -4.08 9.97 20.42
CA ASP A 77 -4.10 11.26 19.73
C ASP A 77 -3.35 11.27 18.38
N SER A 78 -3.00 10.10 17.82
CA SER A 78 -2.55 10.01 16.42
C SER A 78 -3.66 10.41 15.45
N GLU A 79 -3.31 10.89 14.26
CA GLU A 79 -4.29 11.18 13.20
C GLU A 79 -4.80 9.91 12.50
N ASN A 80 -4.00 8.83 12.53
CA ASN A 80 -4.28 7.56 11.88
C ASN A 80 -3.61 6.38 12.62
N ILE A 81 -4.02 5.16 12.27
CA ILE A 81 -3.55 3.89 12.82
C ILE A 81 -2.74 3.09 11.79
N SER A 82 -1.91 3.76 10.99
CA SER A 82 -0.94 3.09 10.12
C SER A 82 -0.12 2.08 10.95
N PRO A 83 0.06 0.81 10.49
CA PRO A 83 -0.14 0.36 9.10
C PRO A 83 -1.51 -0.24 8.74
N TRP A 84 -2.57 -0.03 9.53
CA TRP A 84 -3.93 -0.34 9.06
C TRP A 84 -4.37 0.61 7.95
N LYS A 85 -5.06 0.07 6.96
CA LYS A 85 -5.67 0.79 5.83
C LYS A 85 -7.17 0.91 6.04
N ALA A 86 -7.78 1.98 5.53
CA ALA A 86 -9.22 2.11 5.40
C ALA A 86 -9.62 2.35 3.94
N PHE A 87 -10.84 1.94 3.62
CA PHE A 87 -11.52 2.33 2.38
C PHE A 87 -13.04 2.33 2.57
N VAL A 88 -13.71 3.34 2.02
CA VAL A 88 -15.18 3.46 2.03
C VAL A 88 -15.70 3.03 0.65
N ASN A 89 -16.02 1.75 0.52
CA ASN A 89 -16.59 1.19 -0.70
C ASN A 89 -18.00 1.74 -0.89
N ARG A 90 -18.26 2.43 -1.99
CA ARG A 90 -19.62 2.88 -2.34
C ARG A 90 -20.27 1.88 -3.29
N PHE A 91 -21.54 1.63 -3.02
CA PHE A 91 -22.43 0.85 -3.86
C PHE A 91 -23.66 1.68 -4.21
N GLN A 92 -24.35 1.29 -5.29
CA GLN A 92 -25.70 1.75 -5.57
C GLN A 92 -26.61 1.56 -4.33
N PRO A 93 -27.73 2.31 -4.19
CA PRO A 93 -28.56 2.30 -2.98
C PRO A 93 -29.17 0.94 -2.57
N ASP A 94 -29.07 -0.08 -3.44
CA ASP A 94 -29.47 -1.47 -3.16
C ASP A 94 -28.33 -2.36 -2.62
N CYS A 95 -27.13 -1.80 -2.42
CA CYS A 95 -25.90 -2.47 -2.01
C CYS A 95 -25.41 -3.56 -2.99
N THR A 96 -25.86 -3.60 -4.25
CA THR A 96 -25.52 -4.68 -5.19
C THR A 96 -24.40 -4.36 -6.16
N THR A 97 -24.28 -3.09 -6.57
CA THR A 97 -23.40 -2.67 -7.66
C THR A 97 -22.38 -1.69 -7.11
N TYR A 98 -21.13 -2.13 -7.02
CA TYR A 98 -19.97 -1.30 -6.66
C TYR A 98 -19.74 -0.21 -7.71
N ILE A 99 -19.36 1.00 -7.28
CA ILE A 99 -19.24 2.17 -8.18
C ILE A 99 -17.88 2.86 -8.17
N ASP A 100 -16.96 2.47 -7.29
CA ASP A 100 -15.65 3.12 -7.16
C ASP A 100 -14.53 2.35 -7.89
N GLY A 101 -13.34 2.94 -7.92
CA GLY A 101 -12.08 2.23 -8.20
C GLY A 101 -11.40 1.79 -6.91
N TYR A 102 -10.34 1.00 -7.02
CA TYR A 102 -9.50 0.70 -5.85
C TYR A 102 -8.75 1.97 -5.40
N GLN A 103 -8.96 2.37 -4.15
CA GLN A 103 -8.20 3.41 -3.46
C GLN A 103 -7.99 2.97 -2.01
N VAL A 104 -6.86 3.32 -1.42
CA VAL A 104 -6.53 2.97 -0.03
C VAL A 104 -5.82 4.12 0.66
N SER A 105 -6.15 4.34 1.93
CA SER A 105 -5.49 5.33 2.79
C SER A 105 -5.18 4.70 4.15
N PRO A 106 -4.29 5.28 4.97
CA PRO A 106 -4.15 4.89 6.37
C PRO A 106 -5.50 5.06 7.08
N ALA A 107 -5.89 4.06 7.86
CA ALA A 107 -7.15 4.13 8.60
C ALA A 107 -7.08 5.30 9.59
N PRO A 108 -7.97 6.31 9.50
CA PRO A 108 -7.92 7.48 10.37
C PRO A 108 -8.29 7.09 11.80
N ASN A 109 -7.85 7.89 12.78
CA ASN A 109 -8.14 7.67 14.19
C ASN A 109 -9.14 8.74 14.68
N GLY A 110 -10.43 8.40 14.69
CA GLY A 110 -11.53 9.32 15.00
C GLY A 110 -12.92 8.70 14.91
N GLU A 111 -13.97 9.50 15.07
CA GLU A 111 -15.33 9.00 15.32
C GLU A 111 -16.09 8.45 14.08
N ASN A 112 -15.48 8.50 12.89
CA ASN A 112 -16.15 8.28 11.60
C ASN A 112 -15.88 6.91 10.92
N ILE A 113 -14.65 6.38 11.03
CA ILE A 113 -14.20 5.17 10.30
C ILE A 113 -13.54 4.16 11.25
N SER A 114 -12.58 4.61 12.06
CA SER A 114 -11.89 3.80 13.05
C SER A 114 -11.35 4.67 14.18
N SER A 115 -11.25 4.15 15.40
CA SER A 115 -10.51 4.80 16.47
C SER A 115 -9.79 3.80 17.38
N ILE A 116 -8.66 4.21 17.94
CA ILE A 116 -8.10 3.57 19.13
C ILE A 116 -8.85 4.10 20.33
N SER A 117 -9.68 3.23 20.90
CA SER A 117 -10.50 3.50 22.07
C SER A 117 -9.91 2.80 23.29
N SER A 118 -10.27 3.26 24.50
CA SER A 118 -9.84 2.59 25.74
C SER A 118 -10.93 2.58 26.81
N GLY A 119 -10.82 1.63 27.73
CA GLY A 119 -11.65 1.55 28.94
C GLY A 119 -12.52 0.29 29.05
N GLU A 120 -12.94 -0.32 27.94
CA GLU A 120 -13.65 -1.62 27.92
C GLU A 120 -12.68 -2.83 27.87
N ALA A 121 -11.62 -2.78 28.69
CA ALA A 121 -10.43 -3.65 28.65
C ALA A 121 -10.67 -5.14 28.30
N GLY A 122 -9.81 -5.65 27.42
CA GLY A 122 -9.81 -7.02 26.90
C GLY A 122 -9.41 -8.09 27.92
N GLN A 123 -9.53 -9.36 27.52
CA GLN A 123 -9.26 -10.50 28.42
C GLN A 123 -7.77 -10.75 28.66
N ASN A 124 -6.88 -10.18 27.84
CA ASN A 124 -5.45 -10.51 27.77
C ASN A 124 -4.49 -9.44 28.33
N GLY A 125 -4.99 -8.30 28.82
CA GLY A 125 -4.20 -7.36 29.64
C GLY A 125 -4.01 -5.96 29.07
N GLY A 126 -4.41 -5.73 27.82
CA GLY A 126 -4.54 -4.40 27.24
C GLY A 126 -5.67 -3.57 27.85
N THR A 127 -5.62 -2.26 27.63
CA THR A 127 -6.70 -1.29 27.91
C THR A 127 -7.22 -0.59 26.66
N GLN A 128 -6.55 -0.72 25.53
CA GLN A 128 -6.84 -0.17 24.22
C GLN A 128 -7.42 -1.23 23.29
N TYR A 129 -8.08 -0.79 22.22
CA TYR A 129 -8.68 -1.65 21.20
C TYR A 129 -9.11 -0.80 19.99
N LEU A 130 -9.19 -1.44 18.82
CA LEU A 130 -9.75 -0.85 17.62
C LEU A 130 -11.28 -0.82 17.71
N ASN A 131 -11.88 0.33 17.50
CA ASN A 131 -13.32 0.47 17.24
C ASN A 131 -13.50 0.84 15.77
N VAL A 132 -14.30 0.08 15.01
CA VAL A 132 -14.59 0.37 13.59
C VAL A 132 -16.01 0.91 13.47
N PHE A 133 -16.19 1.91 12.61
CA PHE A 133 -17.45 2.59 12.33
C PHE A 133 -17.78 2.55 10.84
N SER A 134 -18.91 3.15 10.45
CA SER A 134 -19.28 3.35 9.05
C SER A 134 -19.39 4.84 8.76
N ASN A 135 -18.78 5.29 7.66
CA ASN A 135 -18.66 6.70 7.29
C ASN A 135 -19.98 7.33 6.77
N TYR A 136 -21.14 6.82 7.20
CA TYR A 136 -22.47 7.21 6.70
C TYR A 136 -22.92 8.60 7.18
N ASN A 137 -22.24 9.19 8.16
CA ASN A 137 -22.55 10.52 8.67
C ASN A 137 -21.99 11.65 7.78
N ASP A 138 -21.05 11.35 6.88
CA ASP A 138 -20.57 12.30 5.88
C ASP A 138 -21.62 12.48 4.75
N ASP A 139 -21.44 13.48 3.89
CA ASP A 139 -22.40 13.90 2.85
C ASP A 139 -22.67 12.87 1.72
N GLN A 140 -22.25 11.61 1.89
CA GLN A 140 -22.37 10.50 0.94
C GLN A 140 -23.53 9.52 1.26
N ASN A 141 -24.41 9.90 2.17
CA ASN A 141 -25.58 9.13 2.68
C ASN A 141 -26.61 8.66 1.63
N SER A 142 -26.51 9.11 0.37
CA SER A 142 -27.39 8.68 -0.73
C SER A 142 -27.01 7.31 -1.31
N TYR A 143 -25.83 6.80 -1.00
CA TYR A 143 -25.31 5.50 -1.42
C TYR A 143 -25.37 4.45 -0.31
N CYS A 144 -25.18 3.18 -0.66
CA CYS A 144 -24.86 2.16 0.33
C CYS A 144 -23.35 2.15 0.56
N LEU A 145 -22.92 2.40 1.80
CA LEU A 145 -21.50 2.53 2.17
C LEU A 145 -21.05 1.31 2.96
N GLU A 146 -19.98 0.65 2.51
CA GLU A 146 -19.25 -0.36 3.28
C GLU A 146 -17.88 0.20 3.64
N THR A 147 -17.72 0.59 4.91
CA THR A 147 -16.46 1.07 5.46
C THR A 147 -15.63 -0.12 5.91
N SER A 148 -14.49 -0.34 5.25
CA SER A 148 -13.55 -1.42 5.56
C SER A 148 -12.31 -0.84 6.24
N VAL A 149 -11.84 -1.51 7.30
CA VAL A 149 -10.59 -1.22 8.02
C VAL A 149 -9.80 -2.53 8.11
N TYR A 150 -8.61 -2.57 7.52
CA TYR A 150 -7.92 -3.83 7.22
C TYR A 150 -6.40 -3.70 7.12
N ARG A 151 -5.73 -4.86 7.19
CA ARG A 151 -4.33 -5.08 6.83
C ARG A 151 -4.27 -5.65 5.42
N GLU A 152 -3.17 -5.38 4.73
CA GLU A 152 -2.95 -5.84 3.36
C GLU A 152 -1.51 -6.27 3.13
N PHE A 153 -1.38 -7.35 2.35
CA PHE A 153 -0.13 -7.98 1.96
C PHE A 153 -0.19 -8.29 0.46
N ILE A 154 0.96 -8.27 -0.21
CA ILE A 154 1.08 -8.75 -1.60
C ILE A 154 1.56 -10.21 -1.55
N ILE A 155 0.80 -11.11 -2.19
CA ILE A 155 1.16 -12.53 -2.31
C ILE A 155 2.40 -12.64 -3.20
N ASN A 156 3.43 -13.31 -2.69
CA ASN A 156 4.69 -13.56 -3.40
C ASN A 156 5.16 -15.00 -3.15
N ASP A 157 6.30 -15.41 -3.72
CA ASP A 157 6.87 -16.77 -3.63
C ASP A 157 7.12 -17.27 -2.19
N SER A 158 7.05 -16.38 -1.19
CA SER A 158 7.16 -16.68 0.24
C SER A 158 5.85 -16.49 1.00
N PHE A 159 4.71 -16.29 0.33
CA PHE A 159 3.36 -16.14 0.90
C PHE A 159 2.48 -17.33 0.50
N GLU A 160 2.68 -18.48 1.15
CA GLU A 160 2.18 -19.80 0.72
C GLU A 160 1.59 -20.59 1.89
N GLY A 161 0.51 -21.34 1.64
CA GLY A 161 -0.04 -22.33 2.56
C GLY A 161 -1.33 -21.92 3.29
N GLU A 162 -1.68 -22.64 4.37
CA GLU A 162 -2.86 -22.37 5.18
C GLU A 162 -2.60 -21.23 6.18
N PHE A 163 -3.45 -20.20 6.12
CA PHE A 163 -3.44 -19.02 6.98
C PHE A 163 -4.69 -18.97 7.86
N SER A 164 -4.52 -18.57 9.12
CA SER A 164 -5.58 -18.24 10.06
C SER A 164 -5.53 -16.75 10.42
N PHE A 165 -6.68 -16.08 10.37
CA PHE A 165 -6.94 -14.75 10.92
C PHE A 165 -7.82 -14.90 12.16
N SER A 166 -7.27 -14.59 13.33
CA SER A 166 -7.99 -14.62 14.60
C SER A 166 -7.96 -13.27 15.31
N PHE A 167 -9.02 -13.00 16.08
CA PHE A 167 -9.23 -11.72 16.78
C PHE A 167 -10.26 -11.90 17.90
N ASP A 168 -10.21 -11.06 18.92
CA ASP A 168 -11.28 -10.91 19.90
C ASP A 168 -12.24 -9.80 19.47
N ALA A 169 -13.54 -9.96 19.75
CA ALA A 169 -14.54 -8.92 19.49
C ALA A 169 -15.53 -8.72 20.64
N LYS A 170 -16.01 -7.48 20.81
CA LYS A 170 -17.07 -7.09 21.76
C LYS A 170 -17.92 -5.96 21.17
N ARG A 171 -19.20 -5.88 21.53
CA ARG A 171 -20.06 -4.72 21.24
C ARG A 171 -19.80 -3.62 22.27
N PRO A 172 -19.66 -2.33 21.87
CA PRO A 172 -19.54 -1.20 22.80
C PRO A 172 -20.68 -1.15 23.82
N GLU A 173 -20.40 -0.73 25.05
CA GLU A 173 -21.42 -0.51 26.09
C GLU A 173 -22.31 0.70 25.78
N ALA A 174 -21.76 1.69 25.09
CA ALA A 174 -22.50 2.87 24.67
C ALA A 174 -23.39 2.57 23.45
N GLU A 175 -24.66 2.26 23.70
CA GLU A 175 -25.70 1.91 22.71
C GLU A 175 -25.85 2.94 21.56
N ASN A 176 -25.39 4.19 21.75
CA ASN A 176 -25.39 5.24 20.70
C ASN A 176 -24.31 5.03 19.63
N TYR A 177 -23.28 4.21 19.90
CA TYR A 177 -22.16 3.92 19.01
C TYR A 177 -22.14 2.45 18.56
N ALA A 178 -22.69 1.54 19.37
CA ALA A 178 -22.76 0.11 19.09
C ALA A 178 -23.55 -0.22 17.81
N VAL A 179 -23.19 -1.31 17.12
CA VAL A 179 -23.93 -1.80 15.95
C VAL A 179 -25.40 -2.13 16.28
N VAL A 180 -26.32 -1.52 15.52
CA VAL A 180 -27.77 -1.72 15.65
C VAL A 180 -28.39 -1.98 14.27
N ALA A 181 -29.12 -3.08 14.14
CA ALA A 181 -29.84 -3.43 12.91
C ALA A 181 -30.82 -2.30 12.50
N PRO A 182 -30.90 -1.92 11.21
CA PRO A 182 -30.36 -2.63 10.04
C PRO A 182 -28.88 -2.37 9.67
N SER A 183 -28.08 -1.65 10.47
CA SER A 183 -26.61 -1.68 10.30
C SER A 183 -26.06 -3.10 10.53
N SER A 184 -24.93 -3.41 9.90
CA SER A 184 -24.23 -4.70 10.05
C SER A 184 -22.72 -4.52 10.14
N ALA A 185 -22.06 -5.47 10.80
CA ALA A 185 -20.61 -5.51 10.99
C ALA A 185 -20.09 -6.93 10.74
N ARG A 186 -18.95 -7.05 10.06
CA ARG A 186 -18.31 -8.32 9.74
C ARG A 186 -16.80 -8.23 9.93
N ALA A 187 -16.17 -9.36 10.17
CA ALA A 187 -14.74 -9.56 9.92
C ALA A 187 -14.56 -10.35 8.61
N PHE A 188 -13.44 -10.17 7.92
CA PHE A 188 -13.19 -10.80 6.63
C PHE A 188 -11.73 -11.20 6.38
N ILE A 189 -11.57 -12.15 5.47
CA ILE A 189 -10.38 -12.36 4.63
C ILE A 189 -10.82 -12.15 3.18
N LYS A 190 -10.03 -11.44 2.37
CA LYS A 190 -10.34 -11.11 0.98
C LYS A 190 -9.09 -11.23 0.13
N LYS A 191 -9.21 -11.84 -1.05
CA LYS A 191 -8.16 -11.83 -2.08
C LYS A 191 -8.61 -11.03 -3.28
N LEU A 192 -7.80 -10.07 -3.72
CA LEU A 192 -8.04 -9.26 -4.92
C LEU A 192 -7.04 -9.58 -6.00
N ASP A 193 -7.51 -9.83 -7.22
CA ASP A 193 -6.66 -9.88 -8.40
C ASP A 193 -6.54 -8.46 -8.98
N PRO A 194 -5.40 -7.76 -8.83
CA PRO A 194 -5.21 -6.47 -9.48
C PRO A 194 -5.31 -6.62 -10.99
N ASN A 195 -4.89 -7.76 -11.56
CA ASN A 195 -4.84 -8.04 -12.99
C ASN A 195 -6.23 -8.08 -13.65
N ALA A 196 -7.27 -8.24 -12.85
CA ALA A 196 -8.67 -8.17 -13.26
C ALA A 196 -9.39 -6.93 -12.69
N GLY A 197 -8.67 -5.82 -12.45
CA GLY A 197 -9.25 -4.58 -11.96
C GLY A 197 -9.64 -4.64 -10.48
N PHE A 198 -8.82 -5.30 -9.66
CA PHE A 198 -9.07 -5.56 -8.24
C PHE A 198 -10.35 -6.37 -7.98
N ASN A 199 -10.70 -7.25 -8.92
CA ASN A 199 -11.80 -8.19 -8.75
C ASN A 199 -11.56 -9.07 -7.53
N THR A 200 -12.61 -9.25 -6.74
CA THR A 200 -12.57 -10.11 -5.55
C THR A 200 -12.61 -11.57 -5.98
N ILE A 201 -11.48 -12.27 -5.83
CA ILE A 201 -11.32 -13.69 -6.18
C ILE A 201 -11.85 -14.58 -5.05
N GLU A 202 -11.56 -14.19 -3.80
CA GLU A 202 -12.05 -14.84 -2.61
C GLU A 202 -12.55 -13.79 -1.59
N TYR A 203 -13.64 -14.12 -0.90
CA TYR A 203 -14.15 -13.34 0.22
C TYR A 203 -14.76 -14.28 1.26
N ILE A 204 -14.03 -14.50 2.35
CA ILE A 204 -14.46 -15.27 3.52
C ILE A 204 -14.83 -14.26 4.59
N SER A 205 -16.00 -14.38 5.21
CA SER A 205 -16.42 -13.43 6.24
C SER A 205 -17.20 -14.06 7.39
N LYS A 206 -17.10 -13.39 8.54
CA LYS A 206 -17.79 -13.70 9.78
C LYS A 206 -18.69 -12.53 10.15
N ASP A 207 -20.00 -12.76 10.18
CA ASP A 207 -20.94 -11.80 10.75
C ASP A 207 -20.71 -11.66 12.26
N VAL A 208 -20.49 -10.42 12.71
CA VAL A 208 -20.32 -10.03 14.13
C VAL A 208 -21.36 -8.98 14.55
N THR A 209 -22.41 -8.75 13.74
CA THR A 209 -23.49 -7.81 14.05
C THR A 209 -24.16 -8.12 15.40
N GLU A 210 -24.32 -9.40 15.75
CA GLU A 210 -24.90 -9.85 17.02
C GLU A 210 -23.87 -10.13 18.14
N ILE A 211 -22.65 -9.56 18.05
CA ILE A 211 -21.59 -9.75 19.05
C ILE A 211 -22.02 -9.28 20.46
N SER A 212 -21.53 -9.98 21.49
CA SER A 212 -21.89 -9.75 22.88
C SER A 212 -21.38 -8.40 23.39
N LYS A 213 -22.20 -7.69 24.17
CA LYS A 213 -21.77 -6.52 24.97
C LYS A 213 -21.30 -6.86 26.38
N GLU A 214 -21.57 -8.08 26.85
CA GLU A 214 -21.27 -8.51 28.23
C GLU A 214 -19.86 -9.10 28.36
N SER A 215 -19.26 -9.55 27.25
CA SER A 215 -17.99 -10.27 27.23
C SER A 215 -17.35 -10.24 25.85
N TRP A 216 -16.04 -10.02 25.79
CA TRP A 216 -15.21 -10.32 24.62
C TRP A 216 -15.31 -11.80 24.24
N SER A 217 -15.24 -12.12 22.94
CA SER A 217 -15.12 -13.49 22.44
C SER A 217 -14.16 -13.59 21.25
N ARG A 218 -13.31 -14.64 21.26
CA ARG A 218 -12.39 -14.93 20.16
C ARG A 218 -13.10 -15.54 18.95
N HIS A 219 -12.66 -15.11 17.78
CA HIS A 219 -13.11 -15.56 16.47
C HIS A 219 -11.92 -15.90 15.58
N GLU A 220 -12.20 -16.67 14.53
CA GLU A 220 -11.20 -17.19 13.61
C GLU A 220 -11.83 -17.34 12.21
N LEU A 221 -11.04 -17.02 11.18
CA LEU A 221 -11.29 -17.26 9.76
C LEU A 221 -10.03 -17.90 9.17
N THR A 222 -10.16 -18.85 8.25
CA THR A 222 -9.00 -19.49 7.60
C THR A 222 -9.11 -19.46 6.08
N THR A 223 -7.97 -19.48 5.39
CA THR A 223 -7.84 -19.63 3.92
C THR A 223 -6.54 -20.37 3.57
N GLU A 224 -6.40 -20.80 2.33
CA GLU A 224 -5.19 -21.40 1.75
C GLU A 224 -4.71 -20.52 0.59
N VAL A 225 -3.42 -20.18 0.54
CA VAL A 225 -2.81 -19.40 -0.55
C VAL A 225 -1.90 -20.27 -1.41
N ASP A 226 -2.13 -20.21 -2.73
CA ASP A 226 -1.23 -20.75 -3.76
C ASP A 226 -0.43 -19.58 -4.34
N SER A 227 0.78 -19.37 -3.82
CA SER A 227 1.69 -18.30 -4.23
C SER A 227 2.07 -18.33 -5.71
N THR A 228 1.93 -19.49 -6.37
CA THR A 228 2.24 -19.66 -7.80
C THR A 228 1.06 -19.25 -8.67
N ALA A 229 -0.18 -19.49 -8.24
CA ALA A 229 -1.39 -19.11 -8.95
C ALA A 229 -1.88 -17.69 -8.61
N GLU A 230 -1.58 -17.21 -7.40
CA GLU A 230 -2.05 -15.94 -6.83
C GLU A 230 -0.93 -14.90 -6.69
N GLN A 231 0.21 -15.09 -7.38
CA GLN A 231 1.37 -14.19 -7.34
C GLN A 231 0.96 -12.74 -7.71
N GLY A 232 1.32 -11.78 -6.86
CA GLY A 232 0.98 -10.37 -7.01
C GLY A 232 -0.46 -10.01 -6.61
N TYR A 233 -1.28 -10.95 -6.15
CA TYR A 233 -2.62 -10.64 -5.64
C TYR A 233 -2.54 -9.98 -4.27
N TYR A 234 -3.52 -9.14 -3.94
CA TYR A 234 -3.63 -8.53 -2.62
C TYR A 234 -4.38 -9.46 -1.67
N PHE A 235 -3.75 -9.83 -0.57
CA PHE A 235 -4.33 -10.54 0.56
C PHE A 235 -4.71 -9.52 1.64
N GLN A 236 -6.00 -9.39 1.94
CA GLN A 236 -6.53 -8.47 2.94
C GLN A 236 -7.22 -9.22 4.07
N PHE A 237 -7.09 -8.72 5.30
CA PHE A 237 -7.92 -9.16 6.43
C PHE A 237 -8.28 -7.98 7.33
N GLY A 238 -9.46 -8.03 7.94
CA GLY A 238 -9.93 -6.95 8.81
C GLY A 238 -11.43 -6.96 8.98
N TYR A 239 -12.03 -5.78 9.00
CA TYR A 239 -13.40 -5.54 9.42
C TYR A 239 -14.14 -4.63 8.45
N ASN A 240 -15.43 -4.89 8.22
CA ASN A 240 -16.28 -4.07 7.37
C ASN A 240 -17.64 -3.79 8.02
N ASN A 241 -18.02 -2.51 8.01
CA ASN A 241 -19.22 -1.99 8.63
C ASN A 241 -20.10 -1.26 7.60
N ILE A 242 -21.38 -1.62 7.58
CA ILE A 242 -22.41 -0.99 6.75
C ILE A 242 -23.43 -0.36 7.70
N ALA A 243 -23.51 0.97 7.70
CA ALA A 243 -24.61 1.69 8.36
C ALA A 243 -25.76 1.97 7.40
N THR A 244 -26.95 2.14 7.97
CA THR A 244 -28.17 2.48 7.22
C THR A 244 -28.97 3.51 8.01
N SER A 245 -29.51 4.55 7.35
CA SER A 245 -30.36 5.57 8.00
C SER A 245 -29.74 6.23 9.25
N TYR A 246 -28.43 6.50 9.23
CA TYR A 246 -27.66 7.06 10.35
C TYR A 246 -27.64 6.19 11.63
N ASN A 247 -27.96 4.89 11.52
CA ASN A 247 -27.86 3.97 12.65
C ASN A 247 -26.38 3.66 12.97
N PRO A 248 -26.01 3.55 14.25
CA PRO A 248 -24.65 3.22 14.64
C PRO A 248 -24.23 1.80 14.19
N SER A 249 -22.91 1.60 14.09
CA SER A 249 -22.28 0.40 13.51
C SER A 249 -21.06 -0.10 14.30
N GLY A 250 -20.72 0.54 15.43
CA GLY A 250 -19.51 0.28 16.21
C GLY A 250 -19.38 -1.16 16.72
N VAL A 251 -18.20 -1.73 16.50
CA VAL A 251 -17.74 -3.00 17.08
C VAL A 251 -16.29 -2.83 17.51
N LEU A 252 -15.96 -3.36 18.68
CA LEU A 252 -14.62 -3.35 19.26
C LEU A 252 -13.87 -4.62 18.88
N TYR A 253 -12.61 -4.49 18.51
CA TYR A 253 -11.71 -5.56 18.08
C TYR A 253 -10.35 -5.43 18.77
N ASP A 254 -9.78 -6.57 19.17
CA ASP A 254 -8.56 -6.66 19.98
C ASP A 254 -7.82 -8.00 19.71
N ASN A 255 -6.56 -8.13 20.13
CA ASN A 255 -5.72 -9.33 20.07
C ASN A 255 -5.74 -10.02 18.69
N VAL A 256 -5.52 -9.23 17.64
CA VAL A 256 -5.46 -9.67 16.24
C VAL A 256 -4.21 -10.51 16.02
N ALA A 257 -4.35 -11.64 15.34
CA ALA A 257 -3.22 -12.46 14.92
C ALA A 257 -3.44 -13.07 13.52
N ILE A 258 -2.37 -13.12 12.72
CA ILE A 258 -2.24 -14.00 11.56
C ILE A 258 -1.25 -15.12 11.88
N GLU A 259 -1.66 -16.35 11.64
CA GLU A 259 -0.87 -17.55 11.92
C GLU A 259 -0.88 -18.53 10.74
N GLY A 260 0.21 -19.28 10.56
CA GLY A 260 0.33 -20.32 9.53
C GLY A 260 0.82 -19.78 8.18
N GLY A 261 1.52 -20.61 7.41
CA GLY A 261 2.23 -20.18 6.22
C GLY A 261 3.55 -19.44 6.50
N LEU A 262 4.04 -18.73 5.50
CA LEU A 262 5.21 -17.83 5.52
C LEU A 262 4.76 -16.46 5.01
N THR A 263 5.39 -15.35 5.41
CA THR A 263 5.08 -14.00 4.89
C THR A 263 6.32 -13.09 4.87
N PRO A 264 6.33 -12.02 4.06
CA PRO A 264 7.08 -10.82 4.37
C PRO A 264 6.43 -10.04 5.54
N GLU A 265 7.10 -8.99 6.02
CA GLU A 265 6.47 -7.94 6.83
C GLU A 265 5.24 -7.35 6.11
N PRO A 266 4.20 -6.91 6.84
CA PRO A 266 3.05 -6.22 6.24
C PRO A 266 3.49 -4.99 5.45
N THR A 267 2.88 -4.81 4.27
CA THR A 267 3.03 -3.57 3.51
C THR A 267 2.52 -2.41 4.36
N PRO A 268 3.33 -1.37 4.65
CA PRO A 268 2.86 -0.22 5.41
C PRO A 268 1.64 0.42 4.74
N ALA A 269 0.75 1.04 5.53
CA ALA A 269 -0.28 1.88 4.93
C ALA A 269 0.44 3.03 4.19
N PRO A 270 0.09 3.32 2.93
CA PRO A 270 0.75 4.38 2.18
C PRO A 270 0.52 5.70 2.92
N THR A 271 1.60 6.28 3.42
CA THR A 271 1.56 7.65 3.94
C THR A 271 1.08 8.56 2.83
N VAL A 272 0.23 9.54 3.13
CA VAL A 272 0.06 10.68 2.21
C VAL A 272 1.42 11.33 1.98
N ASP A 273 1.71 11.71 0.73
CA ASP A 273 3.07 12.06 0.29
C ASP A 273 4.05 10.87 0.45
N PHE A 274 3.60 9.67 0.02
CA PHE A 274 4.48 8.54 -0.17
C PHE A 274 5.46 8.83 -1.31
N CYS A 275 6.73 8.60 -1.02
CA CYS A 275 7.79 8.60 -2.00
C CYS A 275 8.58 7.29 -1.88
N PRO A 276 8.69 6.48 -2.94
CA PRO A 276 9.47 5.25 -2.87
C PRO A 276 10.98 5.50 -2.72
N ASN A 277 11.45 6.73 -2.96
CA ASN A 277 12.85 7.16 -2.81
C ASN A 277 13.81 6.29 -3.64
N ASN A 278 13.50 6.05 -4.92
CA ASN A 278 14.35 5.20 -5.73
C ASN A 278 15.62 5.91 -6.17
N THR A 279 16.72 5.17 -6.14
CA THR A 279 17.92 5.53 -6.87
C THR A 279 17.73 5.24 -8.37
N PRO A 280 18.16 6.13 -9.27
CA PRO A 280 18.15 5.85 -10.71
C PRO A 280 18.95 4.59 -11.05
N ASN A 281 18.47 3.82 -12.03
CA ASN A 281 19.06 2.55 -12.44
C ASN A 281 20.44 2.72 -13.12
N GLU A 282 21.32 1.74 -12.97
CA GLU A 282 22.58 1.67 -13.73
C GLU A 282 22.39 0.92 -15.06
N TYR A 283 23.13 1.32 -16.10
CA TYR A 283 23.09 0.70 -17.43
C TYR A 283 24.50 0.58 -18.04
N ASP A 284 24.90 -0.61 -18.47
CA ASP A 284 26.27 -0.88 -18.98
C ASP A 284 26.71 0.07 -20.13
N ASP A 285 25.78 0.45 -21.01
CA ASP A 285 26.03 1.30 -22.19
C ASP A 285 25.84 2.81 -21.93
N TYR A 286 25.47 3.23 -20.72
CA TYR A 286 25.20 4.64 -20.40
C TYR A 286 25.79 5.09 -19.06
N THR A 287 26.48 6.23 -19.05
CA THR A 287 26.96 6.87 -17.81
C THR A 287 25.94 7.90 -17.34
N LEU A 288 25.49 7.82 -16.08
CA LEU A 288 24.70 8.87 -15.42
C LEU A 288 25.50 10.17 -15.35
N THR A 289 24.97 11.26 -15.91
CA THR A 289 25.66 12.56 -15.99
C THR A 289 24.98 13.69 -15.22
N TRP A 290 23.70 13.52 -14.89
CA TRP A 290 22.92 14.46 -14.11
C TRP A 290 21.67 13.75 -13.58
N GLN A 291 21.23 14.13 -12.38
CA GLN A 291 19.93 13.74 -11.83
C GLN A 291 19.38 14.88 -10.98
N ASP A 292 18.07 14.85 -10.78
CA ASP A 292 17.38 15.50 -9.67
C ASP A 292 16.58 14.41 -8.93
N GLN A 293 16.78 14.31 -7.62
CA GLN A 293 16.09 13.36 -6.72
C GLN A 293 15.19 14.11 -5.72
N PHE A 294 15.03 15.42 -5.84
CA PHE A 294 14.15 16.22 -4.98
C PHE A 294 14.42 16.07 -3.45
N ASP A 295 15.62 15.63 -3.05
CA ASP A 295 16.03 15.42 -1.66
C ASP A 295 16.15 16.70 -0.82
N GLU A 296 16.28 17.87 -1.47
CA GLU A 296 16.59 19.14 -0.78
C GLU A 296 15.39 19.77 -0.03
N GLY A 297 14.23 19.10 0.01
CA GLY A 297 13.01 19.57 0.69
C GLY A 297 12.44 20.87 0.09
N SER A 298 12.89 21.24 -1.10
CA SER A 298 12.43 22.38 -1.89
C SER A 298 12.84 22.19 -3.35
N LEU A 299 12.16 22.85 -4.28
CA LEU A 299 12.47 22.77 -5.71
C LEU A 299 13.76 23.53 -6.05
N ASP A 300 14.71 22.91 -6.75
CA ASP A 300 15.90 23.60 -7.26
C ASP A 300 15.51 24.59 -8.37
N THR A 301 15.33 25.85 -7.97
CA THR A 301 15.01 26.97 -8.88
C THR A 301 16.17 27.41 -9.78
N SER A 302 17.35 26.79 -9.69
CA SER A 302 18.41 26.92 -10.69
C SER A 302 18.22 25.97 -11.88
N VAL A 303 17.45 24.90 -11.70
CA VAL A 303 17.03 23.97 -12.75
C VAL A 303 15.62 24.26 -13.22
N TRP A 304 14.66 24.37 -12.31
CA TRP A 304 13.23 24.40 -12.60
C TRP A 304 12.62 25.79 -12.45
N SER A 305 11.70 26.15 -13.36
CA SER A 305 10.91 27.37 -13.29
C SER A 305 9.41 27.07 -13.39
N TYR A 306 8.63 27.76 -12.56
CA TYR A 306 7.17 27.71 -12.60
C TYR A 306 6.63 28.46 -13.84
N MET A 307 5.58 27.91 -14.44
CA MET A 307 4.74 28.58 -15.43
C MET A 307 3.39 28.93 -14.78
N TYR A 308 2.88 30.14 -15.00
CA TYR A 308 1.70 30.63 -14.27
C TYR A 308 0.47 30.88 -15.15
N GLY A 309 -0.71 30.75 -14.54
CA GLY A 309 -2.01 31.10 -15.12
C GLY A 309 -2.51 30.11 -16.19
N ASP A 310 -3.38 30.61 -17.04
CA ASP A 310 -4.10 29.92 -18.12
C ASP A 310 -3.34 29.89 -19.47
N GLY A 311 -2.08 30.34 -19.49
CA GLY A 311 -1.31 30.49 -20.73
C GLY A 311 -1.51 31.83 -21.46
N SER A 312 -2.46 32.69 -21.05
CA SER A 312 -2.74 33.98 -21.72
C SER A 312 -1.52 34.90 -21.76
N GLN A 313 -0.70 34.93 -20.70
CA GLN A 313 0.54 35.74 -20.67
C GLN A 313 1.63 35.23 -21.63
N TYR A 314 1.54 33.98 -22.07
CA TYR A 314 2.41 33.38 -23.09
C TYR A 314 1.79 33.45 -24.50
N GLY A 315 0.63 34.10 -24.65
CA GLY A 315 -0.08 34.24 -25.92
C GLY A 315 -0.95 33.04 -26.31
N ILE A 316 -1.13 32.08 -25.41
CA ILE A 316 -1.87 30.82 -25.64
C ILE A 316 -2.89 30.58 -24.52
N PRO A 317 -4.04 31.31 -24.48
CA PRO A 317 -5.09 31.09 -23.48
C PRO A 317 -5.62 29.65 -23.48
N GLY A 318 -5.98 29.13 -22.30
CA GLY A 318 -6.26 27.71 -22.09
C GLY A 318 -5.10 26.80 -22.51
N TRP A 319 -3.86 27.29 -22.41
CA TRP A 319 -2.60 26.68 -22.87
C TRP A 319 -2.59 26.21 -24.34
N GLY A 320 -3.51 26.70 -25.16
CA GLY A 320 -3.72 26.25 -26.54
C GLY A 320 -4.67 25.05 -26.69
N ASN A 321 -4.96 24.34 -25.60
CA ASN A 321 -5.78 23.12 -25.58
C ASN A 321 -7.17 23.30 -24.94
N SER A 322 -7.53 24.55 -24.59
CA SER A 322 -8.73 24.89 -23.80
C SER A 322 -8.74 24.26 -22.40
N GLU A 323 -7.56 24.14 -21.79
CA GLU A 323 -7.34 23.73 -20.39
C GLU A 323 -8.02 24.70 -19.40
N TRP A 324 -8.49 24.18 -18.25
CA TRP A 324 -9.35 24.90 -17.31
C TRP A 324 -8.59 25.42 -16.07
N GLN A 325 -7.42 24.85 -15.75
CA GLN A 325 -6.65 25.23 -14.57
C GLN A 325 -5.90 26.56 -14.72
N LEU A 326 -5.72 27.24 -13.59
CA LEU A 326 -4.67 28.26 -13.44
C LEU A 326 -3.44 27.59 -12.81
N TYR A 327 -2.31 27.60 -13.51
CA TYR A 327 -1.06 27.11 -12.91
C TYR A 327 -0.50 28.10 -11.89
N THR A 328 0.00 27.59 -10.76
CA THR A 328 0.61 28.35 -9.68
C THR A 328 2.02 27.83 -9.37
N GLY A 329 2.71 28.52 -8.46
CA GLY A 329 3.89 28.00 -7.76
C GLY A 329 3.64 27.96 -6.25
N ASP A 330 2.37 27.84 -5.85
CA ASP A 330 1.96 27.82 -4.45
C ASP A 330 2.13 26.42 -3.87
N ALA A 331 2.51 26.33 -2.59
CA ALA A 331 2.73 25.06 -1.91
C ALA A 331 1.48 24.16 -1.81
N GLU A 332 0.29 24.67 -2.15
CA GLU A 332 -0.92 23.86 -2.30
C GLU A 332 -0.99 23.07 -3.61
N ASN A 333 -0.23 23.47 -4.64
CA ASN A 333 -0.22 22.83 -5.96
C ASN A 333 1.13 22.23 -6.34
N VAL A 334 2.23 22.67 -5.70
CA VAL A 334 3.56 22.12 -5.96
C VAL A 334 4.47 22.25 -4.75
N TYR A 335 5.05 21.13 -4.33
CA TYR A 335 5.99 21.05 -3.22
C TYR A 335 6.95 19.88 -3.38
N VAL A 336 8.01 19.89 -2.58
CA VAL A 336 9.02 18.86 -2.52
C VAL A 336 9.14 18.40 -1.07
N ILE A 337 8.92 17.11 -0.81
CA ILE A 337 8.99 16.50 0.52
C ILE A 337 9.33 15.01 0.37
N ASN A 338 9.92 14.39 1.40
CA ASN A 338 10.21 12.95 1.44
C ASN A 338 11.02 12.40 0.25
N GLY A 339 11.79 13.22 -0.48
CA GLY A 339 12.54 12.80 -1.68
C GLY A 339 11.73 12.79 -2.98
N CYS A 340 10.53 13.37 -3.01
CA CYS A 340 9.71 13.47 -4.22
C CYS A 340 9.24 14.91 -4.47
N LEU A 341 9.04 15.22 -5.75
CA LEU A 341 8.27 16.37 -6.22
C LEU A 341 6.80 15.98 -6.39
N TYR A 342 5.91 16.78 -5.83
CA TYR A 342 4.46 16.61 -5.95
C TYR A 342 3.87 17.76 -6.76
N ILE A 343 3.07 17.43 -7.78
CA ILE A 343 2.22 18.36 -8.52
C ILE A 343 0.76 17.97 -8.23
N VAL A 344 0.04 18.86 -7.56
CA VAL A 344 -1.28 18.60 -6.97
C VAL A 344 -2.34 19.46 -7.66
N PRO A 345 -3.13 18.90 -8.59
CA PRO A 345 -4.30 19.56 -9.13
C PRO A 345 -5.38 19.68 -8.03
N LYS A 346 -5.90 20.89 -7.83
CA LYS A 346 -6.90 21.22 -6.80
C LYS A 346 -8.09 21.98 -7.37
N TYR A 347 -9.21 21.96 -6.65
CA TYR A 347 -10.42 22.74 -6.95
C TYR A 347 -10.76 23.75 -5.84
N SER A 348 -10.98 25.01 -6.23
CA SER A 348 -11.38 26.12 -5.36
C SER A 348 -12.91 26.28 -5.37
N GLN A 349 -13.58 25.80 -4.33
CA GLN A 349 -15.04 25.89 -4.21
C GLN A 349 -15.56 27.34 -4.14
N SER A 350 -14.76 28.25 -3.58
CA SER A 350 -15.12 29.68 -3.45
C SER A 350 -15.04 30.45 -4.76
N GLU A 351 -14.29 29.95 -5.74
CA GLU A 351 -13.98 30.63 -6.99
C GLU A 351 -14.51 29.90 -8.23
N ASP A 352 -15.00 28.66 -8.08
CA ASP A 352 -15.43 27.77 -9.19
C ASP A 352 -14.30 27.56 -10.20
N GLN A 353 -13.09 27.31 -9.68
CA GLN A 353 -11.83 27.37 -10.43
C GLN A 353 -10.87 26.24 -10.05
N TYR A 354 -10.26 25.62 -11.06
CA TYR A 354 -9.19 24.63 -10.89
C TYR A 354 -7.81 25.29 -10.82
N TYR A 355 -6.93 24.71 -10.02
CA TYR A 355 -5.54 25.12 -9.83
C TYR A 355 -4.63 23.91 -9.95
N SER A 356 -3.39 24.10 -10.41
CA SER A 356 -2.38 23.04 -10.50
C SER A 356 -1.00 23.67 -10.62
N ALA A 357 0.03 22.90 -10.94
CA ALA A 357 1.35 23.43 -11.28
C ALA A 357 1.87 22.90 -12.63
N ARG A 358 2.72 23.72 -13.25
CA ARG A 358 3.48 23.40 -14.46
C ARG A 358 4.89 23.91 -14.31
N LEU A 359 5.83 22.98 -14.30
CA LEU A 359 7.27 23.25 -14.22
C LEU A 359 7.91 23.10 -15.60
N ARG A 360 9.03 23.78 -15.79
CA ARG A 360 9.93 23.57 -16.93
C ARG A 360 11.39 23.74 -16.54
N SER A 361 12.29 22.98 -17.16
CA SER A 361 13.74 23.09 -16.92
C SER A 361 14.46 24.10 -17.83
N LYS A 362 13.68 24.95 -18.53
CA LYS A 362 14.16 25.95 -19.51
C LYS A 362 15.20 26.90 -18.89
N ASP A 363 16.25 27.22 -19.65
CA ASP A 363 17.39 28.05 -19.21
C ASP A 363 18.23 27.45 -18.04
N GLY A 364 17.80 26.32 -17.46
CA GLY A 364 18.49 25.57 -16.42
C GLY A 364 19.08 24.26 -16.96
N LYS A 365 18.32 23.15 -16.87
CA LYS A 365 18.74 21.84 -17.40
C LYS A 365 18.21 21.61 -18.82
N THR A 366 19.12 21.35 -19.75
CA THR A 366 18.78 20.89 -21.11
C THR A 366 19.33 19.49 -21.40
N PHE A 367 18.72 18.83 -22.37
CA PHE A 367 18.98 17.45 -22.79
C PHE A 367 19.21 17.41 -24.31
N GLN A 368 20.13 16.57 -24.78
CA GLN A 368 20.37 16.33 -26.21
C GLN A 368 21.04 14.97 -26.38
N PHE A 369 20.26 14.00 -26.89
CA PHE A 369 20.63 12.59 -27.02
C PHE A 369 20.96 11.90 -25.68
N GLY A 370 21.12 10.57 -25.69
CA GLY A 370 21.36 9.75 -24.50
C GLY A 370 20.09 9.06 -24.02
N ARG A 371 20.00 8.84 -22.70
CA ARG A 371 18.84 8.28 -22.01
C ARG A 371 18.32 9.27 -20.99
N ILE A 372 17.01 9.43 -20.92
CA ILE A 372 16.29 10.16 -19.87
C ILE A 372 15.37 9.16 -19.19
N ASP A 373 15.44 9.06 -17.86
CA ASP A 373 14.50 8.30 -17.03
C ASP A 373 13.75 9.27 -16.11
N VAL A 374 12.44 9.07 -15.94
CA VAL A 374 11.63 9.77 -14.95
C VAL A 374 10.86 8.72 -14.14
N GLY A 375 11.17 8.63 -12.85
CA GLY A 375 10.39 7.84 -11.89
C GLY A 375 9.15 8.62 -11.47
N PHE A 376 7.96 8.04 -11.58
CA PHE A 376 6.70 8.78 -11.36
C PHE A 376 5.52 7.93 -10.90
N SER A 377 4.47 8.57 -10.41
CA SER A 377 3.10 8.05 -10.44
C SER A 377 2.12 9.15 -10.85
N ALA A 378 1.00 8.76 -11.45
CA ALA A 378 0.07 9.67 -12.14
C ALA A 378 -1.31 9.74 -11.48
N PRO A 379 -1.96 10.93 -11.49
CA PRO A 379 -3.29 11.11 -10.94
C PRO A 379 -4.38 10.38 -11.77
N SER A 380 -5.43 9.91 -11.10
CA SER A 380 -6.57 9.19 -11.69
C SER A 380 -7.91 9.82 -11.28
N MET A 381 -8.40 10.76 -12.10
CA MET A 381 -9.61 11.55 -11.85
C MET A 381 -10.24 11.96 -13.19
N ASP A 382 -11.55 12.10 -13.29
CA ASP A 382 -12.17 12.57 -14.53
C ASP A 382 -11.61 13.94 -14.95
N GLY A 383 -11.35 14.13 -16.25
CA GLY A 383 -10.83 15.37 -16.79
C GLY A 383 -9.36 15.68 -16.49
N ILE A 384 -8.60 14.82 -15.80
CA ILE A 384 -7.17 15.06 -15.55
C ILE A 384 -6.33 14.75 -16.79
N TRP A 385 -5.20 15.46 -16.97
CA TRP A 385 -4.21 15.21 -18.01
C TRP A 385 -2.79 15.45 -17.46
N PRO A 386 -2.19 14.44 -16.80
CA PRO A 386 -0.80 14.48 -16.38
C PRO A 386 0.14 14.26 -17.58
N ALA A 387 1.22 15.03 -17.64
CA ALA A 387 2.20 14.97 -18.72
C ALA A 387 3.65 15.12 -18.22
N ILE A 388 4.53 14.28 -18.76
CA ILE A 388 5.99 14.35 -18.66
C ILE A 388 6.51 14.45 -20.10
N TRP A 389 7.07 15.60 -20.45
CA TRP A 389 7.29 15.96 -21.86
C TRP A 389 8.43 16.96 -22.02
N MET A 390 8.76 17.30 -23.26
CA MET A 390 9.91 18.14 -23.60
C MET A 390 9.60 19.08 -24.75
N MET A 391 10.08 20.33 -24.61
CA MET A 391 10.02 21.36 -25.64
C MET A 391 11.43 21.82 -26.04
N PRO A 392 11.62 22.35 -27.25
CA PRO A 392 12.90 22.89 -27.69
C PRO A 392 13.41 23.98 -26.74
N GLU A 393 14.72 23.96 -26.48
CA GLU A 393 15.35 25.06 -25.75
C GLU A 393 15.43 26.33 -26.61
N ASP A 394 15.70 26.17 -27.89
CA ASP A 394 15.78 27.26 -28.86
C ASP A 394 14.73 27.03 -29.96
N ASP A 395 13.94 28.05 -30.30
CA ASP A 395 12.98 28.01 -31.42
C ASP A 395 13.73 28.06 -32.79
N THR A 396 14.71 27.17 -33.01
CA THR A 396 15.63 27.15 -34.15
C THR A 396 14.93 27.20 -35.50
N TYR A 397 13.75 26.58 -35.61
CA TYR A 397 12.93 26.53 -36.82
C TYR A 397 11.65 27.38 -36.72
N GLY A 398 11.55 28.24 -35.71
CA GLY A 398 10.36 28.99 -35.32
C GLY A 398 9.50 28.26 -34.28
N GLY A 399 8.44 28.91 -33.83
CA GLY A 399 7.56 28.36 -32.79
C GLY A 399 6.85 27.05 -33.19
N TRP A 400 6.17 26.47 -32.20
CA TRP A 400 5.47 25.19 -32.30
C TRP A 400 4.58 25.08 -33.57
N PRO A 401 4.57 23.93 -34.27
CA PRO A 401 5.28 22.68 -33.99
C PRO A 401 6.65 22.59 -34.70
N ARG A 402 7.16 23.69 -35.24
CA ARG A 402 8.30 23.68 -36.18
C ARG A 402 9.61 23.23 -35.53
N SER A 403 9.82 23.63 -34.27
CA SER A 403 10.99 23.26 -33.47
C SER A 403 10.76 22.02 -32.58
N GLY A 404 9.64 21.31 -32.78
CA GLY A 404 9.36 20.01 -32.16
C GLY A 404 8.72 20.06 -30.77
N GLU A 405 8.33 18.88 -30.30
CA GLU A 405 7.80 18.53 -28.97
C GLU A 405 7.96 17.00 -28.81
N ILE A 406 8.30 16.53 -27.61
CA ILE A 406 8.51 15.11 -27.32
C ILE A 406 7.81 14.75 -26.01
N ASP A 407 6.78 13.91 -26.10
CA ASP A 407 5.93 13.53 -24.98
C ASP A 407 6.34 12.14 -24.51
N LEU A 408 6.98 12.07 -23.33
CA LEU A 408 7.46 10.82 -22.75
C LEU A 408 6.28 10.04 -22.17
N PHE A 409 5.39 10.73 -21.47
CA PHE A 409 4.16 10.19 -20.91
C PHE A 409 3.07 11.26 -20.98
N GLU A 410 1.90 10.88 -21.51
CA GLU A 410 0.63 11.55 -21.25
C GLU A 410 -0.39 10.52 -20.77
N GLY A 411 -0.99 10.77 -19.60
CA GLY A 411 -2.19 10.06 -19.13
C GLY A 411 -3.45 10.90 -19.35
N LYS A 412 -4.63 10.31 -19.12
CA LYS A 412 -5.87 11.08 -19.03
C LYS A 412 -6.96 10.38 -18.23
N ASP A 413 -7.86 11.19 -17.67
CA ASP A 413 -9.04 10.73 -16.93
C ASP A 413 -8.65 9.68 -15.86
N LYS A 414 -9.43 8.60 -15.73
CA LYS A 414 -9.11 7.42 -14.92
C LYS A 414 -8.42 6.29 -15.71
N LEU A 415 -7.84 6.58 -16.89
CA LEU A 415 -7.19 5.57 -17.77
C LEU A 415 -5.75 5.28 -17.32
N ILE A 416 -5.62 4.73 -16.11
CA ILE A 416 -4.35 4.34 -15.48
C ILE A 416 -3.67 3.15 -16.17
N ASP A 417 -4.45 2.43 -16.99
CA ASP A 417 -4.06 1.28 -17.81
C ASP A 417 -3.45 1.67 -19.15
N GLN A 418 -3.29 2.96 -19.45
CA GLN A 418 -2.86 3.44 -20.76
C GLN A 418 -1.84 4.56 -20.67
N ILE A 419 -0.79 4.45 -21.48
CA ILE A 419 0.18 5.52 -21.73
C ILE A 419 0.03 5.97 -23.17
N ASN A 420 -0.05 7.28 -23.39
CA ASN A 420 0.20 7.88 -24.68
C ASN A 420 1.64 8.43 -24.73
N THR A 421 2.31 8.21 -25.86
CA THR A 421 3.65 8.73 -26.15
C THR A 421 3.62 9.36 -27.53
N THR A 422 4.23 10.54 -27.69
CA THR A 422 4.09 11.30 -28.94
C THR A 422 5.34 12.11 -29.28
N ALA A 423 5.58 12.35 -30.58
CA ALA A 423 6.52 13.36 -31.06
C ALA A 423 5.81 14.28 -32.07
N HIS A 424 5.73 15.58 -31.79
CA HIS A 424 5.10 16.57 -32.67
C HIS A 424 6.16 17.34 -33.47
N TYR A 425 5.88 17.63 -34.74
CA TYR A 425 6.79 18.32 -35.65
C TYR A 425 6.04 18.93 -36.85
N GLY A 426 6.73 19.71 -37.68
CA GLY A 426 6.29 20.03 -39.04
C GLY A 426 6.50 21.48 -39.48
N HIS A 427 7.07 21.66 -40.67
CA HIS A 427 7.49 22.97 -41.21
C HIS A 427 6.44 23.69 -42.09
N ASP A 428 5.33 23.01 -42.39
CA ASP A 428 4.22 23.50 -43.20
C ASP A 428 2.89 23.42 -42.43
N TYR A 429 2.63 22.30 -41.76
CA TYR A 429 1.53 22.09 -40.84
C TYR A 429 1.91 21.07 -39.74
N HIS A 430 1.12 21.03 -38.65
CA HIS A 430 1.30 20.10 -37.54
C HIS A 430 1.19 18.64 -37.98
N ARG A 431 2.21 17.87 -37.64
CA ARG A 431 2.22 16.42 -37.66
C ARG A 431 2.58 15.93 -36.28
N TYR A 432 2.14 14.72 -35.98
CA TYR A 432 2.52 13.98 -34.81
C TYR A 432 2.73 12.52 -35.21
N TYR A 433 3.57 11.82 -34.46
CA TYR A 433 3.62 10.37 -34.47
C TYR A 433 3.35 9.91 -33.04
N THR A 434 2.27 9.15 -32.84
CA THR A 434 1.74 8.81 -31.52
C THR A 434 1.60 7.31 -31.32
N ARG A 435 1.75 6.84 -30.09
CA ARG A 435 1.46 5.47 -29.67
C ARG A 435 0.74 5.45 -28.33
N TRP A 436 -0.47 4.90 -28.37
CA TRP A 436 -1.16 4.37 -27.20
C TRP A 436 -0.64 2.96 -26.91
N THR A 437 -0.26 2.70 -25.67
CA THR A 437 0.10 1.38 -25.17
C THR A 437 -0.73 1.06 -23.92
N SER A 438 -1.41 -0.08 -23.94
CA SER A 438 -2.09 -0.63 -22.77
C SER A 438 -1.08 -1.33 -21.85
N LEU A 439 -1.28 -1.15 -20.55
CA LEU A 439 -0.50 -1.69 -19.46
C LEU A 439 -1.20 -2.89 -18.84
N SER A 440 -0.44 -3.76 -18.20
CA SER A 440 -0.99 -4.74 -17.26
C SER A 440 -1.15 -4.12 -15.87
N PRO A 441 -1.99 -4.66 -14.96
CA PRO A 441 -2.35 -3.90 -13.76
C PRO A 441 -1.30 -3.78 -12.65
N GLN A 442 -0.22 -4.56 -12.73
CA GLN A 442 0.99 -4.37 -11.91
C GLN A 442 1.83 -3.18 -12.40
N ASP A 443 1.58 -2.75 -13.65
CA ASP A 443 2.21 -1.64 -14.35
C ASP A 443 1.32 -0.38 -14.37
N TYR A 444 0.18 -0.36 -13.65
CA TYR A 444 -0.70 0.81 -13.60
C TYR A 444 -0.01 2.04 -13.02
N THR A 445 -0.25 3.18 -13.66
CA THR A 445 0.51 4.42 -13.44
C THR A 445 0.16 5.13 -12.14
N SER A 446 -0.99 4.85 -11.51
CA SER A 446 -1.52 5.64 -10.39
C SER A 446 -1.19 5.13 -8.99
N ASP A 447 -0.50 3.99 -8.88
CA ASP A 447 -0.04 3.49 -7.59
C ASP A 447 1.35 4.11 -7.30
N PRO A 448 1.52 4.91 -6.22
CA PRO A 448 2.81 5.50 -5.87
C PRO A 448 3.82 4.46 -5.34
N THR A 449 3.37 3.24 -5.02
CA THR A 449 4.24 2.12 -4.64
C THR A 449 4.72 1.31 -5.84
N ASN A 450 4.07 1.44 -7.01
CA ASN A 450 4.62 0.95 -8.26
C ASN A 450 5.78 1.87 -8.68
N HIS A 451 6.98 1.31 -8.76
CA HIS A 451 8.20 2.07 -9.13
C HIS A 451 8.24 2.35 -10.64
N ASN A 452 7.26 3.11 -11.13
CA ASN A 452 7.06 3.31 -12.55
C ASN A 452 8.12 4.26 -13.12
N VAL A 453 8.82 3.81 -14.15
CA VAL A 453 9.86 4.59 -14.84
C VAL A 453 9.50 4.72 -16.30
N ILE A 454 9.20 5.94 -16.74
CA ILE A 454 9.13 6.27 -18.17
C ILE A 454 10.51 6.70 -18.65
N SER A 455 10.93 6.16 -19.79
CA SER A 455 12.25 6.40 -20.36
C SER A 455 12.18 6.85 -21.82
N LEU A 456 13.08 7.75 -22.19
CA LEU A 456 13.40 8.08 -23.58
C LEU A 456 14.86 7.77 -23.87
N LEU A 457 15.11 6.83 -24.77
CA LEU A 457 16.37 6.69 -25.48
C LEU A 457 16.28 7.56 -26.74
N TRP A 458 17.26 8.44 -26.93
CA TRP A 458 17.26 9.42 -28.01
C TRP A 458 18.67 9.54 -28.59
N ASP A 459 18.79 9.49 -29.91
CA ASP A 459 20.03 9.81 -30.62
C ASP A 459 19.76 10.53 -31.94
N ASN A 460 20.76 10.60 -32.81
CA ASN A 460 20.66 11.29 -34.10
C ASN A 460 19.95 10.45 -35.18
N GLU A 461 19.56 9.21 -34.90
CA GLU A 461 18.80 8.33 -35.79
C GLU A 461 17.32 8.25 -35.41
N GLY A 462 16.99 8.38 -34.11
CA GLY A 462 15.60 8.33 -33.66
C GLY A 462 15.37 8.39 -32.15
N PHE A 463 14.25 7.78 -31.76
CA PHE A 463 13.76 7.66 -30.40
C PHE A 463 13.33 6.22 -30.09
N GLU A 464 13.47 5.80 -28.84
CA GLU A 464 12.78 4.66 -28.25
C GLU A 464 12.20 5.05 -26.89
N TRP A 465 10.89 4.89 -26.73
CA TRP A 465 10.21 5.04 -25.45
C TRP A 465 10.14 3.69 -24.74
N LEU A 466 10.43 3.68 -23.45
CA LEU A 466 10.26 2.50 -22.59
C LEU A 466 9.47 2.85 -21.35
N TYR A 467 8.81 1.84 -20.78
CA TYR A 467 8.16 1.90 -19.48
C TYR A 467 8.58 0.68 -18.68
N ASN A 468 9.07 0.88 -17.45
CA ASN A 468 9.57 -0.19 -16.59
C ASN A 468 10.62 -1.09 -17.29
N GLY A 469 11.41 -0.47 -18.18
CA GLY A 469 12.42 -1.15 -19.01
C GLY A 469 11.88 -1.89 -20.24
N LEU A 470 10.56 -1.96 -20.45
CA LEU A 470 9.91 -2.55 -21.62
C LEU A 470 9.74 -1.50 -22.73
N SER A 471 10.18 -1.82 -23.94
CA SER A 471 10.01 -0.96 -25.11
C SER A 471 8.53 -0.77 -25.45
N LEU A 472 8.03 0.46 -25.30
CA LEU A 472 6.69 0.85 -25.72
C LEU A 472 6.65 1.01 -27.24
N PHE A 473 7.62 1.75 -27.78
CA PHE A 473 7.65 2.15 -29.18
C PHE A 473 9.00 2.75 -29.63
N THR A 474 9.33 2.59 -30.91
CA THR A 474 10.55 3.11 -31.54
C THR A 474 10.22 3.94 -32.79
N VAL A 475 10.81 5.11 -32.93
CA VAL A 475 10.67 6.02 -34.09
C VAL A 475 12.03 6.30 -34.71
N GLU A 476 12.28 5.76 -35.89
CA GLU A 476 13.41 6.20 -36.74
C GLU A 476 13.04 7.50 -37.46
N TYR A 477 13.91 8.51 -37.45
CA TYR A 477 13.70 9.77 -38.19
C TYR A 477 13.54 9.57 -39.70
N ALA A 478 14.14 8.52 -40.26
CA ALA A 478 13.97 8.13 -41.66
C ALA A 478 12.52 7.73 -42.01
N SER A 479 11.72 7.33 -41.01
CA SER A 479 10.30 6.97 -41.17
C SER A 479 9.34 8.17 -41.10
N LEU A 480 9.79 9.33 -40.60
CA LEU A 480 8.94 10.51 -40.38
C LEU A 480 8.81 11.39 -41.64
N PRO A 481 7.62 11.50 -42.26
CA PRO A 481 7.42 12.26 -43.48
C PRO A 481 7.54 13.78 -43.26
N ASN A 482 8.33 14.45 -44.10
CA ASN A 482 8.57 15.91 -44.05
C ASN A 482 9.20 16.41 -42.73
N LEU A 483 10.00 15.58 -42.07
CA LEU A 483 10.73 15.95 -40.86
C LEU A 483 11.78 17.06 -41.11
N SER A 484 12.38 17.12 -42.30
CA SER A 484 13.52 18.01 -42.60
C SER A 484 13.13 19.50 -42.69
N PRO A 485 13.90 20.43 -42.07
CA PRO A 485 15.04 20.20 -41.18
C PRO A 485 14.62 19.59 -39.82
N ASN A 486 15.33 18.56 -39.35
CA ASN A 486 14.88 17.77 -38.21
C ASN A 486 14.98 18.57 -36.88
N PRO A 487 13.86 18.91 -36.21
CA PRO A 487 13.90 19.62 -34.92
C PRO A 487 14.54 18.77 -33.81
N PHE A 488 14.43 17.45 -33.88
CA PHE A 488 14.89 16.53 -32.84
C PHE A 488 16.42 16.28 -32.86
N LEU A 489 17.17 17.11 -33.59
CA LEU A 489 18.63 17.19 -33.47
C LEU A 489 19.09 18.35 -32.57
N GLU A 490 18.17 19.24 -32.17
CA GLU A 490 18.44 20.39 -31.29
C GLU A 490 18.39 20.00 -29.79
N ARG A 491 18.66 20.96 -28.90
CA ARG A 491 18.54 20.77 -27.45
C ARG A 491 17.09 20.98 -27.00
N PHE A 492 16.64 20.17 -26.05
CA PHE A 492 15.31 20.28 -25.44
C PHE A 492 15.40 20.51 -23.92
N HIS A 493 14.35 21.08 -23.35
CA HIS A 493 14.13 21.20 -21.90
C HIS A 493 12.86 20.43 -21.52
N MET A 494 12.80 19.94 -20.28
CA MET A 494 11.68 19.13 -19.79
C MET A 494 10.55 20.03 -19.25
N LEU A 495 9.32 19.52 -19.31
CA LEU A 495 8.13 20.05 -18.67
C LEU A 495 7.43 18.95 -17.87
N LEU A 496 6.88 19.33 -16.72
CA LEU A 496 6.14 18.47 -15.80
C LEU A 496 4.85 19.20 -15.39
N ASN A 497 3.67 18.62 -15.64
CA ASN A 497 2.39 19.22 -15.21
C ASN A 497 1.26 18.21 -15.06
N ALA A 498 0.24 18.59 -14.29
CA ALA A 498 -1.08 17.97 -14.31
C ALA A 498 -2.11 19.00 -14.79
N ALA A 499 -2.50 18.94 -16.05
CA ALA A 499 -3.56 19.79 -16.60
C ALA A 499 -4.96 19.27 -16.19
N VAL A 500 -5.96 20.15 -16.23
CA VAL A 500 -7.35 19.85 -15.85
C VAL A 500 -8.29 20.34 -16.94
N GLY A 501 -9.13 19.45 -17.47
CA GLY A 501 -9.96 19.71 -18.64
C GLY A 501 -9.14 19.82 -19.93
N GLY A 502 -9.63 20.62 -20.88
CA GLY A 502 -9.07 20.69 -22.24
C GLY A 502 -9.75 19.74 -23.24
N HIS A 503 -9.18 19.66 -24.44
CA HIS A 503 -9.72 18.86 -25.55
C HIS A 503 -9.28 17.39 -25.57
N TYR A 504 -8.36 16.99 -24.68
CA TYR A 504 -7.74 15.65 -24.69
C TYR A 504 -8.39 14.65 -23.72
N PRO A 505 -8.74 15.01 -22.47
CA PRO A 505 -9.59 14.19 -21.61
C PRO A 505 -10.96 13.90 -22.27
N ALA A 506 -11.48 12.71 -22.03
CA ALA A 506 -12.78 12.28 -22.52
C ALA A 506 -13.93 12.79 -21.65
N TYR A 507 -13.67 13.09 -20.38
CA TYR A 507 -14.65 13.56 -19.41
C TYR A 507 -14.38 15.01 -19.00
N ALA A 508 -15.45 15.74 -18.64
CA ALA A 508 -15.28 17.02 -17.96
C ALA A 508 -14.81 16.77 -16.52
N PRO A 509 -13.92 17.60 -15.96
CA PRO A 509 -13.42 17.38 -14.61
C PRO A 509 -14.54 17.47 -13.59
N ASN A 510 -14.66 16.43 -12.76
CA ASN A 510 -15.63 16.31 -11.68
C ASN A 510 -15.07 16.96 -10.40
N PRO A 511 -15.58 18.11 -9.93
CA PRO A 511 -14.97 18.84 -8.81
C PRO A 511 -14.79 18.02 -7.53
N ASP A 512 -15.63 17.00 -7.31
CA ASP A 512 -15.62 16.17 -6.10
C ASP A 512 -14.57 15.06 -6.10
N GLU A 513 -13.92 14.84 -7.23
CA GLU A 513 -12.75 13.95 -7.33
C GLU A 513 -11.44 14.67 -7.03
N TYR A 514 -11.43 16.02 -7.03
CA TYR A 514 -10.22 16.82 -6.83
C TYR A 514 -10.08 17.28 -5.38
N CYS A 515 -8.84 17.29 -4.90
CA CYS A 515 -8.47 17.86 -3.62
C CYS A 515 -8.87 19.34 -3.55
N LYS A 516 -9.45 19.78 -2.43
CA LYS A 516 -9.98 21.15 -2.32
C LYS A 516 -8.86 22.12 -1.90
N LEU A 517 -8.92 23.36 -2.41
CA LEU A 517 -7.99 24.43 -2.06
C LEU A 517 -8.30 24.95 -0.63
N ASN A 518 -7.28 25.23 0.17
CA ASN A 518 -7.35 25.56 1.61
C ASN A 518 -7.94 24.46 2.52
N ASP A 519 -8.10 23.23 2.02
CA ASP A 519 -8.48 22.09 2.85
C ASP A 519 -7.26 21.54 3.59
N THR A 520 -7.43 21.28 4.88
CA THR A 520 -6.41 20.68 5.76
C THR A 520 -6.39 19.16 5.71
N ALA A 521 -7.41 18.53 5.10
CA ALA A 521 -7.36 17.11 4.79
C ALA A 521 -6.26 16.83 3.76
N ALA A 522 -5.41 15.83 4.04
CA ALA A 522 -4.33 15.48 3.14
C ALA A 522 -4.88 14.90 1.82
N CYS A 523 -4.38 15.42 0.70
CA CYS A 523 -4.71 14.95 -0.63
C CYS A 523 -4.16 13.53 -0.85
N TYR A 524 -4.92 12.61 -1.47
CA TYR A 524 -4.44 11.25 -1.72
C TYR A 524 -3.41 11.25 -2.85
N ASP A 525 -2.44 10.33 -2.79
CA ASP A 525 -1.36 10.26 -3.78
C ASP A 525 -1.86 9.88 -5.18
N SER A 526 -2.95 9.11 -5.27
CA SER A 526 -3.66 8.82 -6.53
C SER A 526 -4.35 10.05 -7.17
N GLN A 527 -4.32 11.21 -6.51
CA GLN A 527 -4.79 12.50 -7.02
C GLN A 527 -3.63 13.44 -7.40
N LYS A 528 -2.37 13.00 -7.25
CA LYS A 528 -1.16 13.79 -7.50
C LYS A 528 -0.38 13.24 -8.69
N LEU A 529 0.33 14.10 -9.39
CA LEU A 529 1.47 13.68 -10.21
C LEU A 529 2.71 13.74 -9.30
N ILE A 530 3.27 12.57 -9.00
CA ILE A 530 4.43 12.42 -8.12
C ILE A 530 5.63 12.10 -9.01
N ILE A 531 6.75 12.78 -8.80
CA ILE A 531 8.01 12.54 -9.50
C ILE A 531 9.06 12.21 -8.44
N ASP A 532 9.57 10.98 -8.50
CA ASP A 532 10.58 10.40 -7.62
C ASP A 532 11.98 10.89 -8.01
N TYR A 533 12.30 10.85 -9.31
CA TYR A 533 13.53 11.43 -9.85
C TYR A 533 13.41 11.77 -11.33
N VAL A 534 14.31 12.63 -11.81
CA VAL A 534 14.64 12.79 -13.22
C VAL A 534 16.13 12.50 -13.40
N ALA A 535 16.48 11.48 -14.18
CA ALA A 535 17.87 11.07 -14.40
C ALA A 535 18.25 11.15 -15.88
N TYR A 536 19.49 11.60 -16.15
CA TYR A 536 20.00 11.80 -17.50
C TYR A 536 21.38 11.18 -17.69
N TYR A 537 21.45 10.27 -18.67
CA TYR A 537 22.62 9.47 -18.96
C TYR A 537 23.11 9.73 -20.37
N GLN A 538 24.43 9.81 -20.54
CA GLN A 538 25.06 9.86 -21.85
C GLN A 538 25.52 8.47 -22.26
N LYS A 539 25.28 8.12 -23.53
CA LYS A 539 25.73 6.86 -24.11
C LYS A 539 27.26 6.78 -24.07
N ASN A 540 27.78 5.66 -23.61
CA ASN A 540 29.22 5.46 -23.44
C ASN A 540 29.94 5.55 -24.79
N SER A 541 31.12 6.19 -24.80
CA SER A 541 31.95 6.27 -26.01
C SER A 541 32.66 4.94 -26.23
N ASN A 542 32.37 4.29 -27.36
CA ASN A 542 33.08 3.10 -27.85
C ASN A 542 34.52 3.40 -28.30
#